data_AF-A0A952IVJ5-F1
#
_entry.id   AF-A0A952IVJ5-F1
#
_cell.length_a   1.000
_cell.length_b   1.000
_cell.length_c   1.000
_cell.angle_alpha   90.00
_cell.angle_beta   90.00
_cell.angle_gamma   90.00
#
_symmetry.space_group_name_H-M   'P 1'
#
loop_
_entity.id
_entity.type
_entity.pdbx_description
1 polymer ?
#
loop_
_entity_poly.entity_id
_entity_poly.type
_entity_poly.pdbx_seq_one_letter_code
_entity_poly.pdbx_strand_id
1 'polypeptide(L)'
;MAMTDEQQKFLEQIALRIPRLFDAISQGNIKSEYIIGLRCVGKRHVRLKIVAEVVDAGSNPLQTHGTQGTSVNDTMLRSDSLFDSSKSGSNDLRNPGHLNPKPQSASHKQNFLPAIRRRRPRKR
;
A
#
# COMPACT_ATOMS: atom_id res chain seq x y z
N MET A 1 -16.36 -38.69 8.28
CA MET A 1 -17.13 -37.98 9.32
C MET A 1 -17.88 -36.85 8.63
N ALA A 2 -19.21 -36.82 8.75
CA ALA A 2 -20.00 -35.72 8.20
C ALA A 2 -19.89 -34.48 9.11
N MET A 3 -19.92 -33.30 8.52
CA MET A 3 -19.92 -32.03 9.24
C MET A 3 -21.27 -31.84 9.92
N THR A 4 -21.28 -31.44 11.19
CA THR A 4 -22.55 -31.17 11.89
C THR A 4 -23.08 -29.79 11.53
N ASP A 5 -24.39 -29.59 11.62
CA ASP A 5 -25.03 -28.28 11.33
C ASP A 5 -24.48 -27.17 12.22
N GLU A 6 -24.14 -27.48 13.48
CA GLU A 6 -23.53 -26.52 14.41
C GLU A 6 -22.12 -26.13 13.98
N GLN A 7 -21.32 -27.10 13.53
CA GLN A 7 -19.99 -26.83 12.99
C GLN A 7 -20.10 -25.96 11.73
N GLN A 8 -21.08 -26.24 10.87
CA GLN A 8 -21.27 -25.47 9.64
C GLN A 8 -21.65 -24.03 9.95
N LYS A 9 -22.66 -23.81 10.81
CA LYS A 9 -23.04 -22.45 11.25
C LYS A 9 -21.88 -21.69 11.88
N PHE A 10 -21.05 -22.38 12.67
CA PHE A 10 -19.87 -21.78 13.27
C PHE A 10 -18.85 -21.34 12.21
N LEU A 11 -18.56 -22.17 11.21
CA LEU A 11 -17.66 -21.79 10.11
C LEU A 11 -18.24 -20.67 9.24
N GLU A 12 -19.54 -20.67 8.98
CA GLU A 12 -20.21 -19.59 8.25
C GLU A 12 -20.06 -18.25 8.98
N GLN A 13 -20.24 -18.22 10.30
CA GLN A 13 -20.02 -17.02 11.11
C GLN A 13 -18.56 -16.52 11.05
N ILE A 14 -17.60 -17.43 10.98
CA ILE A 14 -16.19 -17.11 10.80
C ILE A 14 -15.94 -16.51 9.42
N ALA A 15 -16.50 -17.12 8.36
CA ALA A 15 -16.32 -16.68 6.98
C ALA A 15 -16.78 -15.23 6.80
N LEU A 16 -17.87 -14.81 7.47
CA LEU A 16 -18.37 -13.43 7.46
C LEU A 16 -17.40 -12.39 8.03
N ARG A 17 -16.36 -12.81 8.77
CA ARG A 17 -15.35 -11.92 9.36
C ARG A 17 -14.14 -11.71 8.47
N ILE A 18 -13.89 -12.64 7.55
CA ILE A 18 -12.73 -12.60 6.65
C ILE A 18 -12.70 -11.32 5.80
N PRO A 19 -13.79 -10.85 5.18
CA PRO A 19 -13.78 -9.61 4.40
C PRO A 19 -13.30 -8.39 5.20
N ARG A 20 -13.74 -8.27 6.46
CA ARG A 20 -13.36 -7.15 7.34
C ARG A 20 -11.87 -7.14 7.68
N LEU A 21 -11.24 -8.32 7.73
CA LEU A 21 -9.80 -8.40 7.93
C LEU A 21 -9.07 -7.82 6.73
N PHE A 22 -9.50 -8.14 5.51
CA PHE A 22 -8.94 -7.57 4.30
C PHE A 22 -9.26 -6.07 4.14
N ASP A 23 -10.44 -5.62 4.55
CA ASP A 23 -10.76 -4.18 4.58
C ASP A 23 -9.79 -3.40 5.47
N ALA A 24 -9.37 -3.99 6.59
CA ALA A 24 -8.36 -3.36 7.44
C ALA A 24 -7.00 -3.32 6.73
N ILE A 25 -6.62 -4.37 6.00
CA ILE A 25 -5.36 -4.38 5.22
C ILE A 25 -5.41 -3.33 4.10
N SER A 26 -6.52 -3.22 3.38
CA SER A 26 -6.69 -2.25 2.28
C SER A 26 -6.63 -0.79 2.75
N GLN A 27 -6.95 -0.54 4.03
CA GLN A 27 -6.76 0.76 4.69
C GLN A 27 -5.29 1.06 5.04
N GLY A 28 -4.35 0.18 4.71
CA GLY A 28 -2.91 0.34 4.93
C GLY A 28 -2.38 -0.35 6.19
N ASN A 29 -3.17 -1.20 6.85
CA ASN A 29 -2.65 -1.99 7.96
C ASN A 29 -1.82 -3.17 7.41
N ILE A 30 -0.62 -3.39 7.97
CA ILE A 30 0.23 -4.54 7.60
C ILE A 30 -0.35 -5.85 8.16
N LYS A 31 -1.11 -5.75 9.25
CA LYS A 31 -1.67 -6.90 9.96
C LYS A 31 -3.02 -6.57 10.58
N SER A 32 -3.93 -7.52 10.54
CA SER A 32 -5.25 -7.45 11.15
C SER A 32 -5.60 -8.76 11.84
N GLU A 33 -6.21 -8.70 13.02
CA GLU A 33 -6.58 -9.87 13.81
C GLU A 33 -8.05 -9.82 14.23
N TYR A 34 -8.72 -10.97 14.14
CA TYR A 34 -10.06 -11.16 14.69
C TYR A 34 -10.05 -12.29 15.72
N ILE A 35 -10.45 -11.99 16.94
CA ILE A 35 -10.55 -12.97 18.03
C ILE A 35 -11.88 -13.70 17.89
N ILE A 36 -11.83 -15.00 17.62
CA ILE A 36 -13.02 -15.86 17.54
C ILE A 36 -13.58 -16.12 18.93
N GLY A 37 -12.71 -16.35 19.91
CA GLY A 37 -13.11 -16.58 21.29
C GLY A 37 -12.00 -17.10 22.17
N LEU A 38 -12.34 -17.33 23.44
CA LEU A 38 -11.47 -17.98 24.42
C LEU A 38 -12.11 -19.29 24.85
N ARG A 39 -11.31 -20.35 24.96
CA ARG A 39 -11.73 -21.66 25.43
C ARG A 39 -10.76 -22.20 26.47
N CYS A 40 -11.27 -22.96 27.42
CA CYS A 40 -10.44 -23.71 28.35
C CYS A 40 -10.17 -25.11 27.78
N VAL A 41 -8.90 -25.49 27.71
CA VAL A 41 -8.47 -26.85 27.32
C VAL A 41 -7.62 -27.41 28.46
N GLY A 42 -8.22 -28.29 29.26
CA GLY A 42 -7.64 -28.73 30.54
C GLY A 42 -7.49 -27.55 31.50
N LYS A 43 -6.26 -27.30 31.97
CA LYS A 43 -5.92 -26.16 32.85
C LYS A 43 -5.45 -24.90 32.11
N ARG A 44 -5.54 -24.87 30.77
CA ARG A 44 -5.01 -23.77 29.94
C ARG A 44 -6.13 -22.95 29.33
N HIS A 45 -5.98 -21.63 29.37
CA HIS A 45 -6.81 -20.70 28.60
C HIS A 45 -6.22 -20.53 27.20
N VAL A 46 -7.01 -20.88 26.19
CA VAL A 46 -6.63 -20.82 24.78
C VAL A 46 -7.44 -19.72 24.11
N ARG A 47 -6.76 -18.81 23.40
CA ARG A 47 -7.40 -17.81 22.54
C ARG A 47 -7.32 -18.27 21.09
N LEU A 48 -8.47 -18.31 20.43
CA LEU A 48 -8.56 -18.60 19.00
C LEU A 48 -8.70 -17.28 18.23
N LYS A 49 -7.88 -17.09 17.20
CA LYS A 49 -7.90 -15.90 16.34
C LYS A 49 -7.67 -16.25 14.87
N ILE A 50 -8.17 -15.39 13.99
CA ILE A 50 -7.87 -15.34 12.55
C ILE A 50 -6.99 -14.14 12.32
N VAL A 51 -5.96 -14.29 11.48
CA VAL A 51 -4.99 -13.24 11.19
C VAL A 51 -4.89 -13.07 9.69
N ALA A 52 -4.97 -11.82 9.23
CA ALA A 52 -4.55 -11.42 7.90
C ALA A 52 -3.25 -10.61 8.05
N GLU A 53 -2.25 -10.92 7.25
CA GLU A 53 -0.94 -10.27 7.27
C GLU A 53 -0.49 -10.07 5.82
N VAL A 54 0.05 -8.89 5.53
CA VAL A 54 0.62 -8.58 4.22
C VAL A 54 1.89 -9.40 4.07
N VAL A 55 1.92 -10.28 3.08
CA VAL A 55 3.08 -11.08 2.69
C VAL A 55 3.51 -10.61 1.31
N ASP A 56 3.80 -9.31 1.18
CA ASP A 56 4.48 -8.85 -0.03
C ASP A 56 5.85 -9.53 -0.03
N ALA A 57 6.14 -10.26 -1.11
CA ALA A 57 7.54 -10.51 -1.45
C ALA A 57 8.14 -9.12 -1.68
N GLY A 58 8.77 -8.57 -0.65
CA GLY A 58 9.42 -7.26 -0.74
C GLY A 58 10.19 -7.20 -2.06
N SER A 59 10.09 -6.06 -2.75
CA SER A 59 10.92 -5.75 -3.93
C SER A 59 12.29 -6.40 -3.75
N ASN A 60 12.66 -7.29 -4.68
CA ASN A 60 13.83 -8.15 -4.55
C ASN A 60 15.00 -7.28 -4.07
N PRO A 61 15.53 -7.48 -2.84
CA PRO A 61 16.54 -6.58 -2.29
C PRO A 61 17.82 -6.55 -3.12
N LEU A 62 17.99 -7.51 -4.05
CA LEU A 62 19.07 -7.54 -5.03
C LEU A 62 18.80 -6.68 -6.29
N GLN A 63 17.54 -6.34 -6.60
CA GLN A 63 17.20 -5.47 -7.73
C GLN A 63 17.64 -4.02 -7.53
N THR A 64 17.71 -3.54 -6.28
CA THR A 64 18.18 -2.17 -5.98
C THR A 64 19.70 -2.00 -6.01
N HIS A 65 20.47 -3.08 -6.15
CA HIS A 65 21.94 -3.04 -6.26
C HIS A 65 22.48 -3.26 -7.67
N GLY A 66 21.63 -3.62 -8.65
CA GLY A 66 22.05 -3.98 -10.00
C GLY A 66 22.19 -2.84 -11.01
N THR A 67 21.87 -1.58 -10.65
CA THR A 67 21.80 -0.46 -11.60
C THR A 67 22.65 0.76 -11.25
N GLN A 68 23.70 0.61 -10.41
CA GLN A 68 24.69 1.68 -10.20
C GLN A 68 26.08 1.29 -10.72
N GLY A 69 26.46 1.92 -11.83
CA GLY A 69 27.82 1.98 -12.39
C GLY A 69 28.12 0.84 -13.37
N THR A 70 28.39 1.06 -14.66
CA THR A 70 29.11 2.18 -15.28
C THR A 70 28.65 2.39 -16.73
N SER A 71 27.93 3.48 -16.99
CA SER A 71 28.05 4.20 -18.25
C SER A 71 29.29 5.08 -18.10
N VAL A 72 30.41 4.64 -18.65
CA VAL A 72 31.53 5.53 -18.99
C VAL A 72 31.59 5.58 -20.51
N ASN A 73 31.33 6.77 -21.02
CA ASN A 73 31.57 7.17 -22.39
C ASN A 73 33.05 6.89 -22.71
N ASP A 74 33.31 5.97 -23.63
CA ASP A 74 34.63 5.88 -24.28
C ASP A 74 34.55 6.59 -25.63
N THR A 75 34.53 7.92 -25.57
CA THR A 75 35.03 8.76 -26.65
C THR A 75 36.56 8.64 -26.65
N MET A 76 37.14 7.95 -27.63
CA MET A 76 38.22 8.51 -28.48
C MET A 76 38.78 7.51 -29.52
N LEU A 77 38.81 8.01 -30.77
CA LEU A 77 39.80 7.75 -31.84
C LEU A 77 39.71 6.45 -32.65
N ARG A 78 39.13 6.56 -33.86
CA ARG A 78 39.92 6.34 -35.09
C ARG A 78 39.33 7.06 -36.30
N SER A 79 40.22 7.80 -36.95
CA SER A 79 40.01 8.66 -38.11
C SER A 79 39.75 7.87 -39.40
N ASP A 80 39.20 8.61 -40.36
CA ASP A 80 39.25 8.45 -41.82
C ASP A 80 38.22 7.53 -42.50
N SER A 81 37.18 8.15 -43.07
CA SER A 81 37.02 8.19 -44.53
C SER A 81 35.87 9.11 -44.95
N LEU A 82 36.18 9.95 -45.92
CA LEU A 82 35.27 10.84 -46.65
C LEU A 82 34.03 10.09 -47.18
N PHE A 83 32.84 10.65 -46.99
CA PHE A 83 31.87 10.75 -48.09
C PHE A 83 30.91 11.93 -47.88
N ASP A 84 30.94 12.82 -48.88
CA ASP A 84 30.03 13.92 -49.13
C ASP A 84 28.62 13.41 -49.45
N SER A 85 27.57 14.06 -48.90
CA SER A 85 26.35 14.41 -49.64
C SER A 85 25.26 14.92 -48.70
N SER A 86 25.09 16.24 -48.70
CA SER A 86 23.80 16.93 -48.89
C SER A 86 22.51 16.24 -48.42
N LYS A 87 21.90 16.74 -47.34
CA LYS A 87 20.45 17.01 -47.32
C LYS A 87 20.02 17.93 -46.18
N SER A 88 19.55 19.09 -46.61
CA SER A 88 18.74 20.05 -45.88
C SER A 88 17.43 19.43 -45.38
N GLY A 89 17.06 19.78 -44.15
CA GLY A 89 15.80 19.38 -43.53
C GLY A 89 15.55 20.22 -42.28
N SER A 90 15.04 21.43 -42.51
CA SER A 90 14.68 22.47 -41.55
C SER A 90 13.73 21.98 -40.43
N ASN A 91 14.19 22.07 -39.18
CA ASN A 91 13.34 22.00 -37.98
C ASN A 91 12.83 23.41 -37.67
N ASP A 92 11.65 23.75 -38.20
CA ASP A 92 10.97 25.00 -37.86
C ASP A 92 10.25 24.89 -36.52
N LEU A 93 10.68 25.76 -35.61
CA LEU A 93 10.07 26.12 -34.34
C LEU A 93 8.63 26.60 -34.55
N ARG A 94 7.65 25.96 -33.89
CA ARG A 94 6.42 26.64 -33.41
C ARG A 94 5.93 26.01 -32.11
N ASN A 95 6.24 26.66 -30.99
CA ASN A 95 5.60 26.42 -29.71
C ASN A 95 5.02 27.75 -29.21
N PRO A 96 3.70 27.97 -29.27
CA PRO A 96 3.06 29.02 -28.49
C PRO A 96 2.02 28.40 -27.55
N GLY A 97 2.25 28.52 -26.25
CA GLY A 97 1.36 27.95 -25.23
C GLY A 97 1.58 28.57 -23.86
N HIS A 98 1.63 29.90 -23.81
CA HIS A 98 1.70 30.69 -22.58
C HIS A 98 0.29 30.79 -21.98
N LEU A 99 -0.01 30.03 -20.92
CA LEU A 99 -1.10 30.35 -19.99
C LEU A 99 -0.70 29.95 -18.56
N ASN A 100 -0.44 30.98 -17.76
CA ASN A 100 -0.41 30.94 -16.31
C ASN A 100 -1.83 31.29 -15.83
N PRO A 101 -2.34 30.68 -14.75
CA PRO A 101 -2.66 31.54 -13.60
C PRO A 101 -2.35 30.89 -12.24
N LYS A 102 -1.69 31.68 -11.37
CA LYS A 102 -1.76 31.58 -9.90
C LYS A 102 -3.08 32.23 -9.40
N PRO A 103 -3.37 32.29 -8.08
CA PRO A 103 -3.58 31.20 -7.11
C PRO A 103 -4.90 31.44 -6.33
N GLN A 104 -5.69 30.41 -5.95
CA GLN A 104 -6.79 30.64 -4.99
C GLN A 104 -6.94 29.51 -3.95
N SER A 105 -6.88 29.96 -2.71
CA SER A 105 -7.14 29.34 -1.42
C SER A 105 -8.60 28.95 -1.21
N ALA A 106 -8.86 27.77 -0.63
CA ALA A 106 -10.05 27.48 0.20
C ALA A 106 -9.85 26.13 0.94
N SER A 107 -9.39 26.17 2.18
CA SER A 107 -10.21 25.98 3.40
C SER A 107 -10.45 24.52 3.78
N HIS A 108 -9.48 24.01 4.52
CA HIS A 108 -9.58 22.92 5.50
C HIS A 108 -10.64 23.30 6.55
N LYS A 109 -11.73 22.53 6.68
CA LYS A 109 -12.62 22.59 7.86
C LYS A 109 -12.88 21.19 8.38
N GLN A 110 -12.05 20.80 9.34
CA GLN A 110 -12.28 19.71 10.28
C GLN A 110 -13.38 20.15 11.25
N ASN A 111 -14.54 19.51 11.21
CA ASN A 111 -15.54 19.64 12.26
C ASN A 111 -15.32 18.54 13.31
N PHE A 112 -14.70 18.94 14.42
CA PHE A 112 -14.56 18.15 15.63
C PHE A 112 -15.93 17.95 16.30
N LEU A 113 -16.28 16.71 16.61
CA LEU A 113 -17.40 16.37 17.51
C LEU A 113 -17.00 16.72 18.97
N PRO A 114 -17.87 17.36 19.77
CA PRO A 114 -17.55 17.68 21.15
C PRO A 114 -17.59 16.45 22.07
N ALA A 115 -16.58 16.35 22.92
CA ALA A 115 -16.37 15.27 23.88
C ALA A 115 -17.40 15.29 25.03
N ILE A 116 -18.17 14.20 25.17
CA ILE A 116 -19.02 13.97 26.35
C ILE A 116 -18.18 13.30 27.45
N ARG A 117 -17.65 14.12 28.37
CA ARG A 117 -17.01 13.66 29.62
C ARG A 117 -18.06 13.14 30.60
N ARG A 118 -18.31 11.82 30.60
CA ARG A 118 -19.05 11.15 31.69
C ARG A 118 -18.14 10.98 32.90
N ARG A 119 -18.23 11.90 33.86
CA ARG A 119 -17.68 11.77 35.21
C ARG A 119 -18.34 10.56 35.90
N ARG A 120 -17.54 9.57 36.34
CA ARG A 120 -18.00 8.50 37.22
C ARG A 120 -17.79 8.91 38.69
N PRO A 121 -18.72 8.57 39.60
CA PRO A 121 -18.60 8.89 41.02
C PRO A 121 -17.57 7.98 41.71
N ARG A 122 -16.76 8.57 42.59
CA ARG A 122 -15.78 7.87 43.43
C ARG A 122 -16.50 7.40 44.71
N LYS A 123 -16.57 6.09 44.94
CA LYS A 123 -17.14 5.49 46.15
C LYS A 123 -16.19 5.73 47.33
N ARG A 124 -16.73 6.18 48.46
CA ARG A 124 -16.04 6.32 49.76
C ARG A 124 -15.76 4.96 50.38
#